data_AF-A0A7J5HJ39-F1
#
_entry.id   AF-A0A7J5HJ39-F1
#
_cell.length_a   1.000
_cell.length_b   1.000
_cell.length_c   1.000
_cell.angle_alpha   90.00
_cell.angle_beta   90.00
_cell.angle_gamma   90.00
#
_symmetry.space_group_name_H-M   'P 1'
#
loop_
_entity.id
_entity.type
_entity.pdbx_description
1 polymer ?
#
loop_
_entity_poly.entity_id
_entity_poly.type
_entity_poly.pdbx_seq_one_letter_code
_entity_poly.pdbx_strand_id
1 'polypeptide(L)'
;MLKKIKKMSRKAKESFKRVSNKAVLLALTLAGGIPAMAQSTAGDYSAGTTALSTVAEEIVKYVPVMVKLCYAIAGVVAIIGAISVYIAMNNEEQDVKKKIMMIVGACLFLIAAAQALPMFFGIDI
;
A
#
# COMPACT_ATOMS: atom_id res chain seq x y z
N MET A 1 0.41 45.66 -54.73
CA MET A 1 0.40 45.32 -53.29
C MET A 1 0.16 43.82 -52.99
N LEU A 2 -0.56 43.06 -53.83
CA LEU A 2 -0.86 41.63 -53.61
C LEU A 2 0.34 40.68 -53.52
N LYS A 3 1.48 41.00 -54.18
CA LYS A 3 2.70 40.18 -54.14
C LYS A 3 3.38 40.17 -52.76
N LYS A 4 3.27 41.27 -51.98
CA LYS A 4 3.80 41.33 -50.60
C LYS A 4 2.97 40.47 -49.63
N ILE A 5 1.65 40.46 -49.81
CA ILE A 5 0.72 39.65 -48.99
C ILE A 5 0.99 38.16 -49.18
N LYS A 6 1.19 37.70 -50.43
CA LYS A 6 1.56 36.30 -50.71
C LYS A 6 2.92 35.90 -50.12
N LYS A 7 3.90 36.82 -50.10
CA LYS A 7 5.23 36.57 -49.51
C LYS A 7 5.18 36.46 -47.98
N MET A 8 4.33 37.26 -47.34
CA MET A 8 4.07 37.16 -45.89
C MET A 8 3.35 35.86 -45.52
N SER A 9 2.36 35.45 -46.31
CA SER A 9 1.64 34.18 -46.12
C SER A 9 2.59 32.96 -46.21
N ARG A 10 3.53 32.96 -47.16
CA ARG A 10 4.55 31.90 -47.27
C ARG A 10 5.47 31.83 -46.05
N LYS A 11 5.96 32.99 -45.58
CA LYS A 11 6.81 33.05 -44.36
C LYS A 11 6.09 32.57 -43.11
N ALA A 12 4.81 32.93 -42.94
CA ALA A 12 4.00 32.47 -41.81
C ALA A 12 3.78 30.95 -41.85
N LYS A 13 3.56 30.38 -43.05
CA LYS A 13 3.37 28.94 -43.23
C LYS A 13 4.65 28.14 -42.93
N GLU A 14 5.83 28.69 -43.23
CA GLU A 14 7.11 28.06 -42.91
C GLU A 14 7.49 28.16 -41.42
N SER A 15 7.13 29.26 -40.75
CA SER A 15 7.26 29.37 -39.29
C SER A 15 6.39 28.35 -38.56
N PHE A 16 5.17 28.08 -39.06
CA PHE A 16 4.29 27.07 -38.50
C PHE A 16 4.80 25.64 -38.74
N LYS A 17 5.42 25.37 -39.90
CA LYS A 17 6.00 24.06 -40.22
C LYS A 17 7.23 23.70 -39.37
N ARG A 18 7.89 24.69 -38.74
CA ARG A 18 9.03 24.51 -37.82
C ARG A 18 8.61 24.21 -36.37
N VAL A 19 7.34 24.33 -36.02
CA VAL A 19 6.87 23.99 -34.68
C VAL A 19 6.75 22.47 -34.60
N SER A 20 7.68 21.87 -33.85
CA SER A 20 7.73 20.43 -33.57
C SER A 20 6.35 19.95 -33.09
N ASN A 21 5.92 18.75 -33.53
CA ASN A 21 4.64 18.15 -33.12
C ASN A 21 4.43 18.18 -31.60
N LYS A 22 5.50 18.18 -30.79
CA LYS A 22 5.43 18.32 -29.33
C LYS A 22 4.90 19.68 -28.86
N ALA A 23 5.26 20.78 -29.54
CA ALA A 23 4.82 22.13 -29.21
C ALA A 23 3.40 22.42 -29.73
N VAL A 24 3.01 21.82 -30.86
CA VAL A 24 1.60 21.84 -31.32
C VAL A 24 0.72 21.05 -30.35
N LEU A 25 1.17 19.89 -29.88
CA LEU A 25 0.45 19.08 -28.91
C LEU A 25 0.29 19.83 -27.58
N LEU A 26 1.35 20.51 -27.10
CA LEU A 26 1.31 21.34 -25.89
C LEU A 26 0.33 22.52 -26.01
N ALA A 27 0.31 23.19 -27.16
CA ALA A 27 -0.62 24.29 -27.42
C ALA A 27 -2.07 23.80 -27.56
N LEU A 28 -2.28 22.61 -28.14
CA LEU A 28 -3.61 22.00 -28.28
C LEU A 28 -4.16 21.53 -26.93
N THR A 29 -3.30 21.04 -26.02
CA THR A 29 -3.67 20.71 -24.63
C THR A 29 -3.97 21.93 -23.76
N LEU A 30 -3.40 23.09 -24.10
CA LEU A 30 -3.65 24.35 -23.38
C LEU A 30 -4.88 25.11 -23.90
N ALA A 31 -5.21 24.97 -25.18
CA ALA A 31 -6.35 25.66 -25.82
C ALA A 31 -7.64 24.82 -25.84
N GLY A 32 -7.53 23.50 -25.94
CA GLY A 32 -8.65 22.58 -25.72
C GLY A 32 -8.63 22.18 -24.26
N GLY A 33 -9.61 22.64 -23.47
CA GLY A 33 -9.79 22.23 -22.09
C GLY A 33 -9.97 20.73 -21.97
N ILE A 34 -8.87 19.99 -21.93
CA ILE A 34 -8.81 18.66 -21.38
C ILE A 34 -8.87 18.89 -19.87
N PRO A 35 -9.77 18.23 -19.12
CA PRO A 35 -9.63 18.17 -17.68
C PRO A 35 -8.36 17.35 -17.40
N ALA A 36 -7.21 18.01 -17.45
CA ALA A 36 -6.05 17.55 -16.74
C ALA A 36 -6.53 17.43 -15.29
N MET A 37 -6.54 16.21 -14.76
CA MET A 37 -6.64 15.95 -13.34
C MET A 37 -5.37 16.49 -12.69
N ALA A 38 -5.20 17.81 -12.72
CA ALA A 38 -4.30 18.52 -11.85
C ALA A 38 -5.02 18.55 -10.51
N GLN A 39 -4.69 17.60 -9.63
CA GLN A 39 -4.95 17.77 -8.21
C GLN A 39 -4.03 18.88 -7.69
N SER A 40 -4.28 20.10 -8.13
CA SER A 40 -3.85 21.28 -7.40
C SER A 40 -4.71 21.33 -6.16
N THR A 41 -4.11 21.22 -4.99
CA THR A 41 -4.62 21.90 -3.80
C THR A 41 -3.47 22.16 -2.83
N ALA A 42 -2.91 23.37 -2.92
CA ALA A 42 -2.23 24.00 -1.80
C ALA A 42 -3.32 24.55 -0.86
N GLY A 43 -3.69 23.79 0.18
CA GLY A 43 -4.53 24.31 1.28
C GLY A 43 -5.72 23.46 1.75
N ASP A 44 -6.05 22.36 1.10
CA ASP A 44 -7.15 21.46 1.50
C ASP A 44 -6.57 20.09 1.90
N TYR A 45 -6.44 19.88 3.20
CA TYR A 45 -6.02 18.61 3.77
C TYR A 45 -7.00 17.47 3.42
N SER A 46 -8.19 17.79 2.88
CA SER A 46 -9.20 16.83 2.40
C SER A 46 -8.66 15.81 1.38
N ALA A 47 -7.76 16.21 0.48
CA ALA A 47 -7.17 15.28 -0.48
C ALA A 47 -6.26 14.25 0.21
N GLY A 48 -5.52 14.69 1.23
CA GLY A 48 -4.67 13.82 2.06
C GLY A 48 -5.49 12.93 2.99
N THR A 49 -6.53 13.45 3.63
CA THR A 49 -7.41 12.66 4.51
C THR A 49 -8.24 11.66 3.73
N THR A 50 -8.69 11.99 2.51
CA THR A 50 -9.40 11.05 1.64
C THR A 50 -8.47 9.93 1.19
N ALA A 51 -7.24 10.23 0.78
CA ALA A 51 -6.25 9.22 0.42
C ALA A 51 -5.91 8.29 1.61
N LEU A 52 -5.72 8.86 2.80
CA LEU A 52 -5.47 8.09 4.02
C LEU A 52 -6.69 7.25 4.45
N SER A 53 -7.90 7.78 4.27
CA SER A 53 -9.15 7.04 4.55
C SER A 53 -9.30 5.84 3.61
N THR A 54 -9.03 6.02 2.31
CA THR A 54 -9.05 4.91 1.34
C THR A 54 -8.02 3.85 1.70
N VAL A 55 -6.80 4.25 2.06
CA VAL A 55 -5.75 3.30 2.48
C VAL A 55 -6.11 2.60 3.80
N ALA A 56 -6.74 3.29 4.74
CA ALA A 56 -7.24 2.69 5.98
C ALA A 56 -8.33 1.64 5.70
N GLU A 57 -9.29 1.93 4.82
CA GLU A 57 -10.31 0.97 4.39
C GLU A 57 -9.73 -0.26 3.67
N GLU A 58 -8.65 -0.08 2.90
CA GLU A 58 -7.94 -1.20 2.29
C GLU A 58 -7.19 -2.04 3.32
N ILE A 59 -6.52 -1.41 4.30
CA ILE A 59 -5.81 -2.12 5.38
C ILE A 59 -6.78 -2.99 6.18
N VAL A 60 -7.97 -2.48 6.50
CA VAL A 60 -9.02 -3.20 7.25
C VAL A 60 -9.41 -4.53 6.57
N LYS A 61 -9.40 -4.60 5.23
CA LYS A 61 -9.70 -5.84 4.48
C LYS A 61 -8.60 -6.90 4.62
N TYR A 62 -7.35 -6.49 4.81
CA TYR A 62 -6.22 -7.42 4.98
C TYR A 62 -6.07 -7.93 6.42
N VAL A 63 -6.51 -7.17 7.42
CA VAL A 63 -6.44 -7.55 8.84
C VAL A 63 -7.02 -8.94 9.15
N PRO A 64 -8.25 -9.32 8.75
CA PRO A 64 -8.79 -10.65 9.05
C PRO A 64 -8.06 -11.78 8.34
N VAL A 65 -7.45 -11.51 7.17
CA VAL A 65 -6.60 -12.48 6.47
C VAL A 65 -5.31 -12.73 7.25
N MET A 66 -4.70 -11.66 7.79
CA MET A 66 -3.50 -11.76 8.64
C MET A 66 -3.79 -12.50 9.95
N VAL A 67 -4.97 -12.31 10.55
CA VAL A 67 -5.40 -13.03 11.77
C VAL A 67 -5.54 -14.53 11.51
N LYS A 68 -6.20 -14.93 10.42
CA LYS A 68 -6.32 -16.34 10.02
C LYS A 68 -4.96 -16.99 9.76
N LEU A 69 -4.04 -16.25 9.12
CA LEU A 69 -2.67 -16.71 8.92
C LEU A 69 -1.92 -16.87 10.26
N CYS A 70 -2.11 -15.95 11.19
CA CYS A 70 -1.51 -16.00 12.53
C CYS A 70 -2.01 -17.24 13.32
N TYR A 71 -3.30 -17.56 13.25
CA TYR A 71 -3.85 -18.81 13.83
C TYR A 71 -3.25 -20.07 13.21
N ALA A 72 -3.04 -20.09 11.89
CA ALA A 72 -2.39 -21.22 11.23
C ALA A 72 -0.94 -21.40 11.72
N ILE A 73 -0.18 -20.31 11.85
CA ILE A 73 1.19 -20.34 12.39
C ILE A 73 1.18 -20.79 13.86
N ALA A 74 0.23 -20.32 14.66
CA ALA A 74 0.09 -20.73 16.06
C ALA A 74 -0.11 -22.25 16.19
N GLY A 75 -0.88 -22.87 15.28
CA GLY A 75 -1.04 -24.32 15.23
C GLY A 75 0.27 -25.06 14.94
N VAL A 76 1.06 -24.58 13.98
CA VAL A 76 2.37 -25.17 13.65
C VAL A 76 3.36 -25.04 14.82
N VAL A 77 3.43 -23.86 15.44
CA VAL A 77 4.29 -23.59 16.60
C VAL A 77 3.87 -24.46 17.80
N ALA A 78 2.58 -24.70 18.01
CA ALA A 78 2.09 -25.57 19.07
C ALA A 78 2.54 -27.03 18.88
N ILE A 79 2.53 -27.55 17.65
CA ILE A 79 3.01 -28.91 17.35
C ILE A 79 4.52 -29.02 17.63
N ILE A 80 5.32 -28.08 17.10
CA ILE A 80 6.77 -28.05 17.33
C ILE A 80 7.08 -27.93 18.82
N GLY A 81 6.32 -27.06 19.50
CA GLY A 81 6.45 -26.85 20.93
C GLY A 81 6.16 -28.11 21.74
N ALA A 82 5.06 -28.81 21.44
CA ALA A 82 4.71 -30.06 22.08
C ALA A 82 5.78 -31.15 21.89
N ILE A 83 6.33 -31.30 20.68
CA ILE A 83 7.42 -32.25 20.41
C ILE A 83 8.66 -31.89 21.24
N SER A 84 9.04 -30.60 21.26
CA SER A 84 10.22 -30.14 22.00
C SER A 84 10.09 -30.32 23.53
N VAL A 85 8.89 -30.12 24.07
CA VAL A 85 8.58 -30.35 25.49
C VAL A 85 8.62 -31.84 25.80
N TYR A 86 8.04 -32.67 24.94
CA TYR A 86 8.04 -34.12 25.11
C TYR A 86 9.46 -34.68 25.13
N ILE A 87 10.32 -34.27 24.19
CA ILE A 87 11.73 -34.70 24.16
C ILE A 87 12.45 -34.29 25.45
N ALA A 88 12.24 -33.04 25.89
CA ALA A 88 12.87 -32.56 27.11
C ALA A 88 12.39 -33.39 28.33
N MET A 89 11.08 -33.62 28.47
CA MET A 89 10.50 -34.36 29.59
C MET A 89 11.01 -35.80 29.68
N ASN A 90 11.24 -36.45 28.54
CA ASN A 90 11.75 -37.82 28.51
C ASN A 90 13.28 -37.92 28.71
N ASN A 91 14.03 -36.85 28.50
CA ASN A 91 15.49 -36.84 28.66
C ASN A 91 15.95 -36.49 30.08
N GLU A 92 15.04 -36.27 31.03
CA GLU A 92 15.33 -35.84 32.41
C GLU A 92 16.29 -34.62 32.48
N GLU A 93 16.29 -33.75 31.45
CA GLU A 93 17.07 -32.52 31.48
C GLU A 93 16.57 -31.61 32.62
N GLN A 94 17.47 -31.03 33.40
CA GLN A 94 17.07 -30.02 34.40
C GLN A 94 16.49 -28.73 33.78
N ASP A 95 16.61 -28.57 32.46
CA ASP A 95 16.10 -27.43 31.68
C ASP A 95 14.67 -27.60 31.14
N VAL A 96 14.00 -28.72 31.44
CA VAL A 96 12.63 -29.01 30.97
C VAL A 96 11.64 -27.92 31.39
N LYS A 97 11.70 -27.51 32.66
CA LYS A 97 10.83 -26.44 33.19
C LYS A 97 11.03 -25.12 32.45
N LYS A 98 12.28 -24.82 32.05
CA LYS A 98 12.63 -23.61 31.30
C LYS A 98 12.12 -23.66 29.85
N LYS A 99 12.28 -24.81 29.18
CA LYS A 99 11.73 -25.03 27.83
C LYS A 99 10.20 -24.95 27.80
N ILE A 100 9.52 -25.57 28.77
CA ILE A 100 8.05 -25.52 28.88
C ILE A 100 7.58 -24.07 29.10
N MET A 101 8.19 -23.35 30.04
CA MET A 101 7.80 -21.96 30.33
C MET A 101 7.96 -21.05 29.10
N MET A 102 9.05 -21.22 28.35
CA MET A 102 9.30 -20.46 27.12
C MET A 102 8.25 -20.77 26.05
N ILE A 103 7.92 -22.05 25.83
CA ILE A 103 7.00 -22.45 24.76
C ILE A 103 5.55 -22.07 25.06
N VAL A 104 5.14 -22.18 26.33
CA VAL A 104 3.80 -21.80 26.79
C VAL A 104 3.60 -20.29 26.63
N GLY A 105 4.61 -19.49 26.98
CA GLY A 105 4.60 -18.04 26.75
C GLY A 105 4.48 -17.68 25.27
N ALA A 106 5.21 -18.37 24.40
CA ALA A 106 5.15 -18.14 22.95
C ALA A 106 3.78 -18.49 22.35
N CYS A 107 3.15 -19.60 22.77
CA CYS A 107 1.84 -19.99 22.28
C CYS A 107 0.73 -19.02 22.72
N LEU A 108 0.74 -18.63 24.01
CA LEU A 108 -0.20 -17.64 24.54
C LEU A 108 -0.05 -16.28 23.87
N PHE A 109 1.19 -15.86 23.63
CA PHE A 109 1.48 -14.61 22.93
C PHE A 109 0.90 -14.58 21.51
N LEU A 110 1.07 -15.65 20.72
CA LEU A 110 0.55 -15.69 19.35
C LEU A 110 -0.99 -15.62 19.31
N ILE A 111 -1.68 -16.29 20.23
CA ILE A 111 -3.15 -16.20 20.33
C ILE A 111 -3.59 -14.80 20.76
N ALA A 112 -2.92 -14.22 21.76
CA ALA A 112 -3.21 -12.87 22.23
C ALA A 112 -2.93 -11.82 21.13
N ALA A 113 -1.84 -11.97 20.38
CA ALA A 113 -1.51 -11.10 19.26
C ALA A 113 -2.55 -11.21 18.14
N ALA A 114 -3.02 -12.42 17.82
CA ALA A 114 -4.07 -12.62 16.83
C ALA A 114 -5.40 -11.97 17.23
N GLN A 115 -5.71 -11.92 18.52
CA GLN A 115 -6.90 -11.25 19.08
C GLN A 115 -6.73 -9.74 19.20
N ALA A 116 -5.53 -9.26 19.54
CA ALA A 116 -5.25 -7.85 19.72
C ALA A 116 -5.13 -7.10 18.39
N LEU A 117 -4.61 -7.75 17.33
CA LEU A 117 -4.43 -7.14 16.00
C LEU A 117 -5.72 -6.52 15.45
N PRO A 118 -6.89 -7.20 15.40
CA PRO A 118 -8.16 -6.59 14.99
C PRO A 118 -8.67 -5.51 15.97
N MET A 119 -8.49 -5.72 17.27
CA MET A 119 -8.88 -4.74 18.30
C MET A 119 -8.09 -3.43 18.19
N PHE A 120 -6.81 -3.47 17.80
CA PHE A 120 -5.99 -2.27 17.57
C PHE A 120 -6.48 -1.43 16.38
N PHE A 121 -7.16 -2.05 15.42
CA PHE A 121 -7.72 -1.35 14.26
C PHE A 121 -9.21 -1.01 14.42
N GLY A 122 -9.82 -1.32 15.58
CA GLY A 122 -11.25 -1.11 15.82
C GLY A 122 -12.15 -1.95 14.90
N ILE A 123 -11.63 -3.09 14.44
CA ILE A 123 -12.32 -4.01 13.54
C ILE A 123 -12.83 -5.17 14.40
N ASP A 124 -14.15 -5.31 14.51
CA ASP A 124 -14.74 -6.51 15.09
C ASP A 124 -14.64 -7.64 14.04
N ILE A 125 -13.96 -8.74 14.39
CA ILE A 125 -13.85 -9.97 13.58
C ILE A 125 -14.99 -10.93 13.91
#